data_AF-A0A920AKF5-F1
#
_entry.id   AF-A0A920AKF5-F1
#
_cell.length_a   1.000
_cell.length_b   1.000
_cell.length_c   1.000
_cell.angle_alpha   90.00
_cell.angle_beta   90.00
_cell.angle_gamma   90.00
#
_symmetry.space_group_name_H-M   'P 1'
#
loop_
_entity.id
_entity.type
_entity.pdbx_description
1 polymer ?
#
loop_
_entity_poly.entity_id
_entity_poly.type
_entity_poly.pdbx_seq_one_letter_code
_entity_poly.pdbx_strand_id
1 'polypeptide(L)'
;MRKELRDLTSREGSLVSTVKPEFEGKSSKFEMYYAYEEKLSRIPPHRVLAMRRGEKDQVLKIQVKVAEAAVISLISKHWMKGRSPELRDLLLEIFDESYKRLLSGTIETDIRVDLKIQADTSSIDMFSKNLRQLMLQPPGGARNVLGLDPAFRTGTKWVLVNHTGRFVKHGVIYPVPPKIRLKKHEKN
;
A
#
# COMPACT_ATOMS: atom_id res chain seq x y z
N MET A 1 -13.36 -27.56 -4.52
CA MET A 1 -11.90 -27.57 -4.27
C MET A 1 -11.21 -26.20 -4.43
N ARG A 2 -10.98 -25.65 -5.65
CA ARG A 2 -10.23 -24.38 -5.80
C ARG A 2 -10.81 -23.23 -4.97
N LYS A 3 -12.14 -23.07 -4.97
CA LYS A 3 -12.83 -22.09 -4.13
C LYS A 3 -12.55 -22.30 -2.64
N GLU A 4 -12.64 -23.52 -2.14
CA GLU A 4 -12.38 -23.85 -0.74
C GLU A 4 -10.92 -23.58 -0.34
N LEU A 5 -9.97 -23.87 -1.22
CA LEU A 5 -8.55 -23.53 -1.00
C LEU A 5 -8.33 -22.02 -0.97
N ARG A 6 -8.96 -21.26 -1.87
CA ARG A 6 -8.92 -19.79 -1.83
C ARG A 6 -9.52 -19.27 -0.54
N ASP A 7 -10.68 -19.77 -0.12
CA ASP A 7 -11.36 -19.34 1.11
C ASP A 7 -10.57 -19.72 2.37
N LEU A 8 -9.86 -20.86 2.37
CA LEU A 8 -8.91 -21.22 3.42
C LEU A 8 -7.74 -20.23 3.47
N THR A 9 -7.08 -20.01 2.33
CA THR A 9 -5.93 -19.09 2.25
C THR A 9 -6.33 -17.67 2.61
N SER A 10 -7.47 -17.14 2.17
CA SER A 10 -7.94 -15.80 2.56
C SER A 10 -8.19 -15.65 4.07
N ARG A 11 -8.60 -16.73 4.76
CA ARG A 11 -8.87 -16.69 6.20
C ARG A 11 -7.61 -16.86 7.05
N GLU A 12 -6.76 -17.81 6.68
CA GLU A 12 -5.64 -18.26 7.51
C GLU A 12 -4.27 -17.82 6.99
N GLY A 13 -4.19 -17.43 5.72
CA GLY A 13 -2.94 -17.01 5.10
C GLY A 13 -2.49 -15.61 5.52
N SER A 14 -1.22 -15.35 5.23
CA SER A 14 -0.55 -14.09 5.49
C SER A 14 0.00 -13.50 4.18
N LEU A 15 -0.01 -12.17 4.09
CA LEU A 15 0.76 -11.45 3.10
C LEU A 15 2.16 -11.22 3.66
N VAL A 16 3.17 -11.67 2.94
CA VAL A 16 4.57 -11.57 3.32
C VAL A 16 5.30 -10.67 2.33
N SER A 17 6.10 -9.75 2.85
CA SER A 17 6.96 -8.87 2.09
C SER A 17 8.41 -9.04 2.53
N THR A 18 9.29 -9.22 1.55
CA THR A 18 10.74 -9.30 1.75
C THR A 18 11.44 -8.30 0.84
N VAL A 19 12.51 -7.67 1.33
CA VAL A 19 13.39 -6.85 0.49
C VAL A 19 14.08 -7.71 -0.57
N LYS A 20 14.32 -7.15 -1.76
CA LYS A 20 15.15 -7.82 -2.76
C LYS A 20 16.63 -7.71 -2.41
N PRO A 21 17.46 -8.72 -2.77
CA PRO A 21 18.90 -8.72 -2.44
C PRO A 21 19.65 -7.44 -2.84
N GLU A 22 19.28 -6.83 -3.96
CA GLU A 22 19.89 -5.59 -4.47
C GLU A 22 19.70 -4.36 -3.56
N PHE A 23 18.70 -4.42 -2.67
CA PHE A 23 18.31 -3.35 -1.74
C PHE A 23 18.56 -3.71 -0.27
N GLU A 24 19.15 -4.87 0.02
CA GLU A 24 19.58 -5.22 1.36
C GLU A 24 20.64 -4.21 1.86
N GLY A 25 20.45 -3.71 3.09
CA GLY A 25 21.33 -2.71 3.70
C GLY A 25 21.17 -1.28 3.16
N LYS A 26 20.30 -1.04 2.16
CA LYS A 26 19.99 0.30 1.67
C LYS A 26 18.70 0.81 2.30
N SER A 27 18.71 2.01 2.89
CA SER A 27 17.47 2.64 3.34
C SER A 27 16.63 3.07 2.12
N SER A 28 15.34 2.78 2.18
CA SER A 28 14.36 3.22 1.20
C SER A 28 13.06 3.60 1.90
N LYS A 29 12.15 4.25 1.18
CA LYS A 29 10.80 4.56 1.68
C LYS A 29 9.96 3.31 2.05
N PHE A 30 10.46 2.11 1.77
CA PHE A 30 9.81 0.83 2.05
C PHE A 30 10.48 0.04 3.17
N GLU A 31 11.41 0.63 3.91
CA GLU A 31 12.20 -0.03 4.96
C GLU A 31 11.33 -0.78 6.00
N MET A 32 10.19 -0.19 6.39
CA MET A 32 9.21 -0.84 7.29
C MET A 32 8.62 -2.15 6.75
N TYR A 33 8.77 -2.43 5.45
CA TYR A 33 8.24 -3.59 4.76
C TYR A 33 9.31 -4.58 4.27
N TYR A 34 10.58 -4.39 4.67
CA TYR A 34 11.68 -5.27 4.27
C TYR A 34 11.59 -6.69 4.84
N ALA A 35 10.99 -6.83 6.01
CA ALA A 35 10.67 -8.11 6.63
C ALA A 35 9.32 -7.96 7.33
N TYR A 36 8.25 -8.14 6.57
CA TYR A 36 6.89 -7.88 7.05
C TYR A 36 5.97 -9.05 6.77
N GLU A 37 5.16 -9.43 7.75
CA GLU A 37 4.14 -10.46 7.62
C GLU A 37 2.88 -10.03 8.38
N GLU A 38 1.73 -10.08 7.72
CA GLU A 38 0.43 -9.82 8.34
C GLU A 38 -0.66 -10.70 7.75
N LYS A 39 -1.61 -11.13 8.59
CA LYS A 39 -2.74 -11.96 8.16
C LYS A 39 -3.60 -11.25 7.12
N LEU A 40 -3.98 -11.98 6.06
CA LEU A 40 -4.81 -11.46 4.97
C LEU A 40 -6.17 -10.92 5.45
N SER A 41 -6.73 -11.52 6.49
CA SER A 41 -8.01 -11.11 7.08
C SER A 41 -7.96 -9.81 7.90
N ARG A 42 -6.76 -9.33 8.26
CA ARG A 42 -6.57 -8.16 9.13
C ARG A 42 -5.75 -7.03 8.52
N ILE A 43 -5.08 -7.30 7.39
CA ILE A 43 -4.18 -6.33 6.78
C ILE A 43 -4.90 -5.05 6.34
N PRO A 44 -4.46 -3.87 6.80
CA PRO A 44 -5.04 -2.61 6.37
C PRO A 44 -4.79 -2.31 4.88
N PRO A 45 -5.76 -1.70 4.16
CA PRO A 45 -5.63 -1.29 2.76
C PRO A 45 -4.35 -0.53 2.41
N HIS A 46 -3.98 0.48 3.22
CA HIS A 46 -2.81 1.31 2.94
C HIS A 46 -1.49 0.54 3.01
N ARG A 47 -1.39 -0.53 3.82
CA ARG A 47 -0.21 -1.39 3.88
C ARG A 47 -0.10 -2.29 2.65
N VAL A 48 -1.23 -2.83 2.18
CA VAL A 48 -1.30 -3.54 0.89
C VAL A 48 -0.79 -2.64 -0.23
N LEU A 49 -1.28 -1.40 -0.32
CA LEU A 49 -0.85 -0.45 -1.34
C LEU A 49 0.63 -0.08 -1.23
N ALA A 50 1.14 0.15 -0.01
CA ALA A 50 2.54 0.48 0.22
C ALA A 50 3.48 -0.65 -0.23
N MET A 51 3.17 -1.90 0.15
CA MET A 51 3.94 -3.07 -0.28
C MET A 51 3.87 -3.23 -1.80
N ARG A 52 2.68 -3.18 -2.40
CA ARG A 52 2.51 -3.29 -3.86
C ARG A 52 3.28 -2.21 -4.62
N ARG A 53 3.35 -0.99 -4.09
CA ARG A 53 4.17 0.07 -4.65
C ARG A 53 5.66 -0.27 -4.57
N GLY A 54 6.13 -0.83 -3.45
CA GLY A 54 7.51 -1.29 -3.30
C GLY A 54 7.87 -2.44 -4.22
N GLU A 55 6.94 -3.35 -4.50
CA GLU A 55 7.12 -4.38 -5.50
C GLU A 55 7.19 -3.81 -6.93
N LYS A 56 6.30 -2.86 -7.27
CA LYS A 56 6.34 -2.17 -8.57
C LYS A 56 7.66 -1.42 -8.78
N ASP A 57 8.16 -0.76 -7.73
CA ASP A 57 9.44 -0.06 -7.71
C ASP A 57 10.65 -1.04 -7.63
N GLN A 58 10.41 -2.36 -7.73
CA GLN A 58 11.42 -3.43 -7.70
C GLN A 58 12.24 -3.53 -6.41
N VAL A 59 11.79 -2.93 -5.31
CA VAL A 59 12.47 -2.96 -4.00
C VAL A 59 12.03 -4.15 -3.15
N LEU A 60 10.75 -4.50 -3.22
CA LEU A 60 10.16 -5.59 -2.44
C LEU A 60 9.78 -6.77 -3.34
N LYS A 61 9.65 -7.94 -2.71
CA LYS A 61 8.99 -9.13 -3.23
C LYS A 61 7.84 -9.46 -2.30
N ILE A 62 6.63 -9.58 -2.85
CA ILE A 62 5.43 -9.91 -2.08
C ILE A 62 5.00 -11.34 -2.41
N GLN A 63 4.59 -12.08 -1.39
CA GLN A 63 4.06 -13.44 -1.51
C GLN A 63 2.88 -13.65 -0.57
N VAL A 64 1.99 -14.56 -0.93
CA VAL A 64 0.96 -15.07 -0.01
C VAL A 64 1.43 -16.40 0.55
N LYS A 65 1.45 -16.53 1.88
CA LYS A 65 1.77 -17.79 2.57
C LYS A 65 0.55 -18.34 3.28
N VAL A 66 0.42 -19.66 3.28
CA VAL A 66 -0.58 -20.42 4.05
C VAL A 66 0.08 -21.70 4.54
N ALA A 67 -0.37 -22.22 5.68
CA ALA A 67 0.15 -23.47 6.21
C ALA A 67 -0.14 -24.63 5.24
N GLU A 68 0.90 -25.21 4.65
CA GLU A 68 0.77 -26.34 3.70
C GLU A 68 0.02 -27.51 4.34
N ALA A 69 0.27 -27.81 5.61
CA ALA A 69 -0.45 -28.85 6.34
C ALA A 69 -1.99 -28.65 6.34
N ALA A 70 -2.46 -27.40 6.46
CA ALA A 70 -3.90 -27.10 6.42
C ALA A 70 -4.48 -27.31 5.01
N VAL A 71 -3.71 -26.93 3.98
CA VAL A 71 -4.06 -27.17 2.57
C VAL A 71 -4.15 -28.66 2.28
N ILE A 72 -3.12 -29.43 2.62
CA ILE A 72 -3.07 -30.88 2.37
C ILE A 72 -4.15 -31.60 3.16
N SER A 73 -4.44 -31.17 4.39
CA SER A 73 -5.55 -31.70 5.18
C SER A 73 -6.90 -31.50 4.47
N LEU A 74 -7.15 -30.31 3.91
CA LEU A 74 -8.37 -30.01 3.16
C LEU A 74 -8.48 -30.85 1.87
N ILE A 75 -7.38 -30.98 1.10
CA ILE A 75 -7.35 -31.82 -0.11
C ILE A 75 -7.60 -33.29 0.26
N SER A 76 -6.91 -33.79 1.29
CA SER A 76 -7.04 -35.17 1.76
C SER A 76 -8.45 -35.48 2.22
N LYS A 77 -9.10 -34.58 2.96
CA LYS A 77 -10.50 -34.73 3.39
C LYS A 77 -11.45 -34.99 2.21
N HIS A 78 -11.17 -34.42 1.05
CA HIS A 78 -12.01 -34.55 -0.13
C HIS A 78 -11.70 -35.79 -0.96
N TRP A 79 -10.43 -36.18 -1.09
CA TRP A 79 -9.98 -37.19 -2.06
C TRP A 79 -9.48 -38.51 -1.45
N MET A 80 -9.24 -38.56 -0.14
CA MET A 80 -8.73 -39.76 0.55
C MET A 80 -9.82 -40.74 0.98
N LYS A 81 -11.10 -40.33 0.95
CA LYS A 81 -12.22 -41.18 1.37
C LYS A 81 -12.33 -42.44 0.50
N GLY A 82 -12.32 -43.62 1.13
CA GLY A 82 -12.44 -44.91 0.44
C GLY A 82 -11.18 -45.38 -0.30
N ARG A 83 -10.03 -44.71 -0.08
CA ARG A 83 -8.73 -45.15 -0.62
C ARG A 83 -8.09 -46.16 0.33
N SER A 84 -7.30 -47.09 -0.23
CA SER A 84 -6.65 -48.10 0.59
C SER A 84 -5.53 -47.49 1.45
N PRO A 85 -5.30 -47.98 2.68
CA PRO A 85 -4.28 -47.44 3.57
C PRO A 85 -2.86 -47.48 2.99
N GLU A 86 -2.57 -48.49 2.16
CA GLU A 86 -1.25 -48.73 1.57
C GLU A 86 -0.84 -47.64 0.58
N LEU A 87 -1.81 -46.95 -0.03
CA LEU A 87 -1.57 -45.86 -0.99
C LEU A 87 -1.48 -44.48 -0.33
N ARG A 88 -1.66 -44.40 1.00
CA ARG A 88 -1.83 -43.11 1.70
C ARG A 88 -0.63 -42.18 1.50
N ASP A 89 0.58 -42.67 1.70
CA ASP A 89 1.79 -41.84 1.65
C ASP A 89 2.05 -41.33 0.23
N LEU A 90 1.90 -42.22 -0.77
CA LEU A 90 1.97 -41.87 -2.19
C LEU A 90 0.93 -40.80 -2.57
N LEU A 91 -0.31 -40.94 -2.08
CA LEU A 91 -1.37 -39.96 -2.35
C LEU A 91 -1.08 -38.60 -1.70
N LEU A 92 -0.54 -38.57 -0.49
CA LEU A 92 -0.16 -37.33 0.18
C LEU A 92 0.95 -36.59 -0.58
N GLU A 93 1.95 -37.32 -1.08
CA GLU A 93 3.02 -36.77 -1.92
C GLU A 93 2.44 -36.19 -3.22
N ILE A 94 1.57 -36.94 -3.90
CA ILE A 94 0.90 -36.47 -5.13
C ILE A 94 0.07 -35.21 -4.86
N PHE A 95 -0.65 -35.14 -3.74
CA PHE A 95 -1.45 -33.98 -3.38
C PHE A 95 -0.58 -32.74 -3.12
N ASP A 96 0.54 -32.91 -2.43
CA ASP A 96 1.49 -31.82 -2.16
C ASP A 96 2.12 -31.28 -3.45
N GLU A 97 2.65 -32.17 -4.29
CA GLU A 97 3.26 -31.77 -5.56
C GLU A 97 2.23 -31.10 -6.48
N SER A 98 1.03 -31.68 -6.59
CA SER A 98 -0.05 -31.14 -7.42
C SER A 98 -0.49 -29.76 -6.93
N TYR A 99 -0.60 -29.56 -5.61
CA TYR A 99 -0.93 -28.26 -5.05
C TYR A 99 0.14 -27.23 -5.38
N LYS A 100 1.41 -27.53 -5.08
CA LYS A 100 2.55 -26.63 -5.30
C LYS A 100 2.69 -26.25 -6.77
N ARG A 101 2.61 -27.24 -7.67
CA ARG A 101 2.85 -27.04 -9.10
C ARG A 101 1.68 -26.40 -9.85
N LEU A 102 0.44 -26.74 -9.49
CA LEU A 102 -0.74 -26.40 -10.32
C LEU A 102 -1.67 -25.37 -9.68
N LEU A 103 -1.79 -25.35 -8.34
CA LEU A 103 -2.83 -24.58 -7.65
C LEU A 103 -2.28 -23.36 -6.91
N SER A 104 -1.11 -23.48 -6.27
CA SER A 104 -0.56 -22.47 -5.36
C SER A 104 -0.44 -21.08 -6.01
N GLY A 105 0.24 -20.98 -7.15
CA GLY A 105 0.46 -19.71 -7.85
C GLY A 105 -0.82 -19.07 -8.38
N THR A 106 -1.77 -19.89 -8.84
CA THR A 106 -3.06 -19.38 -9.31
C THR A 106 -3.89 -18.83 -8.16
N ILE A 107 -3.94 -19.54 -7.02
CA ILE A 107 -4.66 -19.09 -5.82
C ILE A 107 -4.01 -17.83 -5.24
N GLU A 108 -2.67 -17.78 -5.18
CA GLU A 108 -1.94 -16.58 -4.77
C GLU A 108 -2.32 -15.39 -5.66
N THR A 109 -2.30 -15.58 -6.98
CA THR A 109 -2.64 -14.53 -7.95
C THR A 109 -4.06 -14.01 -7.72
N ASP A 110 -5.05 -14.90 -7.59
CA ASP A 110 -6.43 -14.54 -7.34
C ASP A 110 -6.56 -13.67 -6.07
N ILE A 111 -5.97 -14.12 -4.97
CA ILE A 111 -6.00 -13.41 -3.68
C ILE A 111 -5.33 -12.04 -3.77
N ARG A 112 -4.21 -11.94 -4.49
CA ARG A 112 -3.50 -10.67 -4.67
C ARG A 112 -4.28 -9.68 -5.52
N VAL A 113 -5.05 -10.16 -6.49
CA VAL A 113 -5.96 -9.32 -7.28
C VAL A 113 -7.10 -8.82 -6.39
N ASP A 114 -7.72 -9.69 -5.61
CA ASP A 114 -8.80 -9.33 -4.69
C ASP A 114 -8.34 -8.29 -3.66
N LEU A 115 -7.18 -8.52 -3.02
CA LEU A 115 -6.59 -7.57 -2.08
C LEU A 115 -6.35 -6.21 -2.71
N LYS A 116 -5.89 -6.17 -3.98
CA LYS A 116 -5.68 -4.92 -4.69
C LYS A 116 -7.00 -4.17 -4.88
N ILE A 117 -8.03 -4.85 -5.38
CA ILE A 117 -9.35 -4.25 -5.63
C ILE A 117 -9.92 -3.68 -4.33
N GLN A 118 -9.87 -4.46 -3.25
CA GLN A 118 -10.34 -4.04 -1.93
C GLN A 118 -9.56 -2.83 -1.40
N ALA A 119 -8.22 -2.87 -1.51
CA ALA A 119 -7.36 -1.81 -1.01
C ALA A 119 -7.53 -0.49 -1.79
N ASP A 120 -7.63 -0.56 -3.11
CA ASP A 120 -7.88 0.59 -3.99
C ASP A 120 -9.24 1.21 -3.67
N THR A 121 -10.29 0.39 -3.58
CA THR A 121 -11.66 0.84 -3.30
C THR A 121 -11.75 1.55 -1.95
N SER A 122 -11.19 0.94 -0.91
CA SER A 122 -11.19 1.54 0.43
C SER A 122 -10.39 2.84 0.48
N SER A 123 -9.27 2.91 -0.25
CA SER A 123 -8.45 4.11 -0.29
C SER A 123 -9.18 5.25 -1.01
N ILE A 124 -9.83 4.98 -2.15
CA ILE A 124 -10.63 5.96 -2.88
C ILE A 124 -11.77 6.49 -2.02
N ASP A 125 -12.47 5.62 -1.29
CA ASP A 125 -13.55 6.04 -0.37
C ASP A 125 -13.02 6.96 0.74
N MET A 126 -11.89 6.61 1.36
CA MET A 126 -11.25 7.46 2.37
C MET A 126 -10.83 8.82 1.81
N PHE A 127 -10.20 8.85 0.62
CA PHE A 127 -9.82 10.10 -0.04
C PHE A 127 -11.04 10.96 -0.39
N SER A 128 -12.11 10.33 -0.88
CA SER A 128 -13.36 11.01 -1.22
C SER A 128 -14.01 11.63 0.01
N LYS A 129 -14.04 10.92 1.14
CA LYS A 129 -14.53 11.42 2.43
C LYS A 129 -13.70 12.62 2.92
N ASN A 130 -12.38 12.51 2.88
CA ASN A 130 -11.49 13.60 3.30
C ASN A 130 -11.65 14.84 2.40
N LEU A 131 -11.75 14.65 1.09
CA LEU A 131 -11.99 15.73 0.14
C LEU A 131 -13.34 16.41 0.41
N ARG A 132 -14.40 15.63 0.62
CA ARG A 132 -15.73 16.15 0.94
C ARG A 132 -15.69 16.98 2.23
N GLN A 133 -15.01 16.51 3.27
CA GLN A 133 -14.86 17.26 4.52
C GLN A 133 -14.13 18.59 4.31
N LEU A 134 -13.06 18.60 3.51
CA LEU A 134 -12.33 19.82 3.17
C LEU A 134 -13.21 20.82 2.41
N MET A 135 -14.00 20.34 1.45
CA MET A 135 -14.88 21.17 0.62
C MET A 135 -16.08 21.74 1.39
N LEU A 136 -16.50 21.08 2.47
CA LEU A 136 -17.61 21.52 3.33
C LEU A 136 -17.13 22.35 4.53
N GLN A 137 -15.85 22.72 4.59
CA GLN A 137 -15.37 23.61 5.63
C GLN A 137 -16.09 24.97 5.53
N PRO A 138 -16.50 25.55 6.67
CA PRO A 138 -17.14 26.85 6.66
C PRO A 138 -16.20 27.89 6.03
N PRO A 139 -16.70 28.76 5.14
CA PRO A 139 -15.86 29.78 4.53
C PRO A 139 -15.34 30.75 5.60
N GLY A 140 -14.09 31.18 5.47
CA GLY A 140 -13.47 32.14 6.39
C GLY A 140 -14.08 33.56 6.39
N GLY A 141 -15.06 33.80 5.51
CA GLY A 141 -15.75 35.08 5.36
C GLY A 141 -14.97 36.13 4.53
N ALA A 142 -15.60 37.29 4.35
CA ALA A 142 -15.03 38.41 3.59
C ALA A 142 -14.01 39.18 4.45
N ARG A 143 -12.74 38.79 4.39
CA ARG A 143 -11.62 39.42 5.11
C ARG A 143 -10.43 39.61 4.18
N ASN A 144 -9.55 40.56 4.49
CA ASN A 144 -8.25 40.62 3.83
C ASN A 144 -7.43 39.40 4.28
N VAL A 145 -6.88 38.65 3.33
CA VAL A 145 -6.16 37.39 3.58
C VAL A 145 -4.74 37.48 3.04
N LEU A 146 -3.76 37.14 3.88
CA LEU A 146 -2.38 36.88 3.47
C LEU A 146 -2.19 35.37 3.39
N GLY A 147 -2.19 34.81 2.17
CA GLY A 147 -1.90 33.41 1.92
C GLY A 147 -0.38 33.18 1.91
N LEU A 148 0.08 32.14 2.61
CA LEU A 148 1.49 31.75 2.68
C LEU A 148 1.65 30.33 2.12
N ASP A 149 2.60 30.14 1.20
CA ASP A 149 3.03 28.84 0.67
C ASP A 149 4.48 28.60 1.13
N PRO A 150 4.69 27.90 2.27
CA PRO A 150 6.00 27.73 2.88
C PRO A 150 6.90 26.82 2.03
N ALA A 151 8.12 27.29 1.75
CA ALA A 151 9.17 26.47 1.16
C ALA A 151 10.56 26.89 1.65
N PHE A 152 11.39 25.91 2.02
CA PHE A 152 12.72 26.16 2.58
C PHE A 152 13.71 26.70 1.54
N ARG A 153 13.95 25.96 0.45
CA ARG A 153 14.99 26.29 -0.54
C ARG A 153 14.60 27.46 -1.45
N THR A 154 13.33 27.55 -1.82
CA THR A 154 12.84 28.53 -2.80
C THR A 154 12.32 29.81 -2.15
N GLY A 155 12.21 29.85 -0.82
CA GLY A 155 11.55 30.92 -0.07
C GLY A 155 10.05 30.68 0.06
N THR A 156 9.45 31.24 1.11
CA THR A 156 8.00 31.23 1.35
C THR A 156 7.35 32.26 0.44
N LYS A 157 6.47 31.80 -0.45
CA LYS A 157 5.68 32.70 -1.30
C LYS A 157 4.53 33.24 -0.48
N TRP A 158 4.17 34.50 -0.73
CA TRP A 158 3.00 35.10 -0.11
C TRP A 158 2.13 35.78 -1.15
N VAL A 159 0.82 35.80 -0.90
CA VAL A 159 -0.17 36.51 -1.71
C VAL A 159 -1.13 37.25 -0.79
N LEU A 160 -1.38 38.52 -1.10
CA LEU A 160 -2.38 39.34 -0.43
C LEU A 160 -3.63 39.42 -1.31
N VAL A 161 -4.76 39.07 -0.71
CA VAL A 161 -6.09 39.11 -1.32
C VAL A 161 -6.97 39.99 -0.44
N ASN A 162 -7.77 40.88 -1.02
CA ASN A 162 -8.67 41.73 -0.25
C ASN A 162 -9.97 41.00 0.15
N HIS A 163 -10.80 41.64 0.97
CA HIS A 163 -12.08 41.09 1.44
C HIS A 163 -13.07 40.64 0.34
N THR A 164 -12.91 41.09 -0.91
CA THR A 164 -13.74 40.65 -2.05
C THR A 164 -13.18 39.44 -2.78
N GLY A 165 -12.01 38.92 -2.40
CA GLY A 165 -11.31 37.88 -3.13
C GLY A 165 -10.42 38.39 -4.27
N ARG A 166 -10.30 39.72 -4.46
CA ARG A 166 -9.42 40.29 -5.50
C ARG A 166 -7.96 40.23 -5.06
N PHE A 167 -7.13 39.76 -5.99
CA PHE A 167 -5.68 39.81 -5.88
C PHE A 167 -5.18 41.25 -5.69
N VAL A 168 -4.27 41.45 -4.74
CA VAL A 168 -3.64 42.76 -4.47
C VAL A 168 -2.17 42.73 -4.85
N LYS A 169 -1.39 41.81 -4.26
CA LYS A 169 0.06 41.70 -4.47
C LYS A 169 0.56 40.31 -4.08
N HIS A 170 1.68 39.88 -4.64
CA HIS A 170 2.41 38.69 -4.17
C HIS A 170 3.91 38.98 -4.05
N GLY A 171 4.63 38.08 -3.43
CA GLY A 171 6.09 38.12 -3.36
C GLY A 171 6.67 36.84 -2.77
N VAL A 172 7.98 36.85 -2.53
CA VAL A 172 8.70 35.75 -1.88
C VAL A 172 9.51 36.32 -0.73
N ILE A 173 9.41 35.69 0.43
CA ILE A 173 10.22 35.98 1.61
C ILE A 173 11.07 34.75 1.96
N TYR A 174 12.19 34.94 2.65
CA TYR A 174 13.11 33.87 3.04
C TYR A 174 13.24 33.82 4.57
N PRO A 175 12.22 33.31 5.29
CA PRO A 175 12.19 33.36 6.75
C PRO A 175 13.08 32.30 7.42
N VAL A 176 13.53 31.28 6.68
CA VAL A 176 14.36 30.18 7.19
C VAL A 176 15.71 30.18 6.46
N PRO A 177 16.85 30.00 7.17
CA PRO A 177 18.15 29.72 6.54
C PRO A 177 18.07 28.43 5.69
N PRO A 178 18.86 28.23 4.62
CA PRO A 178 20.17 28.82 4.36
C PRO A 178 20.29 29.32 2.91
N LYS A 179 20.05 30.61 2.63
CA LYS A 179 20.84 31.30 1.59
C LYS A 179 20.75 32.82 1.63
N ILE A 180 21.93 33.38 1.86
CA ILE A 180 22.39 34.71 1.44
C ILE A 180 22.06 34.88 -0.05
N ARG A 181 21.03 35.66 -0.35
CA ARG A 181 20.88 36.33 -1.64
C ARG A 181 20.52 37.77 -1.35
N LEU A 182 21.56 38.59 -1.16
CA LEU A 182 21.48 40.03 -1.33
C LEU A 182 21.06 40.29 -2.78
N LYS A 183 19.77 40.40 -3.07
CA LYS A 183 19.34 40.98 -4.33
C LYS A 183 19.30 42.48 -4.15
N LYS A 184 20.27 43.12 -4.81
CA LYS A 184 20.35 44.54 -5.11
C LYS A 184 18.95 45.09 -5.38
N HIS A 185 18.56 46.11 -4.62
CA HIS A 185 17.51 47.01 -5.02
C HIS A 185 17.89 47.61 -6.38
N GLU A 186 17.14 47.27 -7.42
CA GLU A 186 17.05 48.16 -8.57
C GLU A 186 16.27 49.39 -8.10
N LYS A 187 16.98 50.52 -8.13
CA LYS A 187 16.47 51.86 -7.88
C LYS A 187 15.40 52.16 -8.94
N ASN A 188 14.25 52.63 -8.48
CA ASN A 188 13.56 53.74 -9.14
C ASN A 188 13.70 54.94 -8.19
#